data_AF-A0A3Q8FRY7-F1
#
_entry.id   AF-A0A3Q8FRY7-F1
#
_cell.length_a   1.000
_cell.length_b   1.000
_cell.length_c   1.000
_cell.angle_alpha   90.00
_cell.angle_beta   90.00
_cell.angle_gamma   90.00
#
_symmetry.space_group_name_H-M   'P 1'
#
loop_
_entity.id
_entity.type
_entity.pdbx_description
1 polymer ?
#
loop_
_entity_poly.entity_id
_entity_poly.type
_entity_poly.pdbx_seq_one_letter_code
_entity_poly.pdbx_strand_id
1 'polypeptide(L)'
;MTWVYHPSWNVDTWQDMDVLLYDRARNNFYFSADVSKAVGQRRRYLDMLHDFADKGLRDHEEVVAYHPRATIVIGRSHDWTDEQQRAFHGLNRRMHGITVMTYEHLLAQGERLSEMMLPEFGEEPKAAAEREDDLCVQW
;
A
#
# COMPACT_ATOMS: atom_id res chain seq x y z
N MET A 1 -36.16 -6.40 -4.38
CA MET A 1 -35.03 -6.27 -3.45
C MET A 1 -34.20 -5.10 -3.94
N THR A 2 -34.53 -3.90 -3.45
CA THR A 2 -34.00 -2.63 -3.97
C THR A 2 -32.80 -2.26 -3.13
N TRP A 3 -31.61 -2.29 -3.72
CA TRP A 3 -30.40 -1.78 -3.07
C TRP A 3 -30.56 -0.28 -2.84
N VAL A 4 -30.67 0.14 -1.58
CA VAL A 4 -30.65 1.56 -1.21
C VAL A 4 -29.19 2.01 -1.25
N TYR A 5 -28.84 2.78 -2.27
CA TYR A 5 -27.54 3.41 -2.43
C TYR A 5 -27.35 4.44 -1.30
N HIS A 6 -26.50 4.15 -0.31
CA HIS A 6 -26.12 5.12 0.71
C HIS A 6 -24.94 5.97 0.19
N PRO A 7 -25.06 7.31 0.09
CA PRO A 7 -24.05 8.17 -0.54
C PRO A 7 -22.64 8.11 0.06
N SER A 8 -22.46 7.49 1.24
CA SER A 8 -21.17 7.41 1.94
C SER A 8 -20.23 6.31 1.44
N TRP A 9 -20.56 5.59 0.37
CA TRP A 9 -19.75 4.48 -0.17
C TRP A 9 -19.37 4.70 -1.64
N ASN A 10 -19.28 5.94 -2.09
CA ASN A 10 -18.80 6.24 -3.44
C ASN A 10 -17.29 5.93 -3.51
N VAL A 11 -16.91 4.89 -4.26
CA VAL A 11 -15.51 4.46 -4.42
C VAL A 11 -14.62 5.54 -5.04
N ASP A 12 -15.21 6.50 -5.78
CA ASP A 12 -14.48 7.65 -6.32
C ASP A 12 -14.02 8.65 -5.24
N THR A 13 -14.73 8.78 -4.11
CA THR A 13 -14.40 9.82 -3.11
C THR A 13 -13.26 9.44 -2.18
N TRP A 14 -12.85 8.17 -2.13
CA TRP A 14 -11.78 7.71 -1.22
C TRP A 14 -10.39 8.16 -1.67
N GLN A 15 -10.22 8.47 -2.95
CA GLN A 15 -8.97 8.99 -3.51
C GLN A 15 -8.74 10.45 -3.10
N ASP A 16 -9.80 11.23 -2.91
CA ASP A 16 -9.73 12.66 -2.60
C ASP A 16 -9.93 12.97 -1.11
N MET A 17 -9.92 11.94 -0.25
CA MET A 17 -10.00 12.16 1.19
C MET A 17 -8.71 12.75 1.73
N ASP A 18 -8.85 13.78 2.57
CA ASP A 18 -7.77 14.28 3.39
C ASP A 18 -7.27 13.17 4.31
N VAL A 19 -5.96 12.90 4.30
CA VAL A 19 -5.34 11.91 5.18
C VAL A 19 -4.74 12.57 6.42
N LEU A 20 -4.12 13.73 6.22
CA LEU A 20 -3.38 14.46 7.23
C LEU A 20 -3.93 15.88 7.36
N LEU A 21 -4.17 16.29 8.60
CA LEU A 21 -4.55 17.65 8.96
C LEU A 21 -3.46 18.26 9.83
N TYR A 22 -3.32 19.58 9.75
CA TYR A 22 -2.34 20.33 10.52
C TYR A 22 -3.01 21.17 11.61
N ASP A 23 -2.60 20.96 12.85
CA ASP A 23 -3.00 21.79 13.99
C ASP A 23 -1.98 22.91 14.21
N ARG A 24 -2.36 24.14 13.83
CA ARG A 24 -1.53 25.33 14.02
C ARG A 24 -1.25 25.64 15.48
N ALA A 25 -2.18 25.34 16.39
CA ALA A 25 -2.02 25.65 17.81
C ALA A 25 -0.98 24.74 18.49
N ARG A 26 -0.85 23.51 17.99
CA ARG A 26 0.07 22.50 18.53
C ARG A 26 1.28 22.24 17.63
N ASN A 27 1.37 22.93 16.50
CA ASN A 27 2.39 22.75 15.46
C ASN A 27 2.62 21.28 15.13
N ASN A 28 1.55 20.54 14.86
CA ASN A 28 1.64 19.10 14.65
C ASN A 28 0.59 18.61 13.66
N PHE A 29 0.93 17.53 12.96
CA PHE A 29 0.03 16.81 12.08
C PHE A 29 -0.69 15.69 12.82
N TYR A 30 -1.94 15.45 12.41
CA TYR A 30 -2.76 14.36 12.91
C TYR A 30 -3.60 13.78 11.79
N PHE A 31 -4.07 12.55 11.98
CA PHE A 31 -4.94 11.89 11.01
C PHE A 31 -6.29 12.60 10.90
N SER A 32 -6.82 12.66 9.69
CA SER A 32 -8.17 13.16 9.46
C SER A 32 -9.22 12.33 10.21
N ALA A 33 -10.43 12.88 10.30
CA ALA A 33 -11.56 12.17 10.91
C ALA A 33 -11.86 10.86 10.18
N ASP A 34 -11.73 10.80 8.86
CA ASP A 34 -12.04 9.62 8.07
C ASP A 34 -10.99 8.52 8.22
N VAL A 35 -9.71 8.87 8.28
CA VAL A 35 -8.64 7.92 8.65
C VAL A 35 -8.88 7.38 10.05
N SER A 36 -9.21 8.25 11.01
CA SER A 36 -9.49 7.84 12.39
C SER A 36 -10.69 6.89 12.49
N LYS A 37 -11.76 7.15 11.73
CA LYS A 37 -12.92 6.24 11.63
C LYS A 37 -12.52 4.89 11.04
N ALA A 38 -11.74 4.88 9.95
CA ALA A 38 -11.29 3.65 9.31
C ALA A 38 -10.41 2.80 10.25
N VAL A 39 -9.50 3.45 10.98
CA VAL A 39 -8.68 2.81 12.03
C VAL A 39 -9.56 2.19 13.11
N GLY A 40 -10.54 2.95 13.63
CA GLY A 40 -11.48 2.46 14.65
C GLY A 40 -12.32 1.27 14.16
N GLN A 41 -12.85 1.34 12.93
CA GLN A 41 -13.62 0.25 12.33
C GLN A 41 -12.79 -1.03 12.19
N ARG A 42 -11.53 -0.91 11.75
CA ARG A 42 -10.66 -2.07 11.57
C ARG A 42 -10.12 -2.64 12.86
N ARG A 43 -9.98 -1.82 13.92
CA ARG A 43 -9.52 -2.30 15.22
C ARG A 43 -10.42 -3.40 15.77
N ARG A 44 -11.74 -3.25 15.64
CA ARG A 44 -12.71 -4.25 16.05
C ARG A 44 -12.52 -5.61 15.37
N TYR A 45 -12.15 -5.61 14.08
CA TYR A 45 -11.85 -6.85 13.36
C TYR A 45 -10.55 -7.49 13.84
N LEU A 46 -9.50 -6.69 14.10
CA LEU A 46 -8.25 -7.21 14.64
C LEU A 46 -8.44 -7.81 16.03
N ASP A 47 -9.18 -7.14 16.93
CA ASP A 47 -9.45 -7.66 18.27
C ASP A 47 -10.25 -8.98 18.20
N MET A 48 -11.22 -9.09 17.29
CA MET A 48 -11.94 -10.33 17.03
C MET A 48 -11.02 -11.46 16.53
N LEU A 49 -10.10 -11.16 15.61
CA LEU A 49 -9.13 -12.14 15.09
C LEU A 49 -8.12 -12.58 16.15
N HIS A 50 -7.67 -11.67 17.01
CA HIS A 50 -6.85 -12.01 18.17
C HIS A 50 -7.59 -12.93 19.14
N ASP A 51 -8.85 -12.62 19.44
CA ASP A 51 -9.71 -13.47 20.28
C ASP A 51 -9.89 -14.89 19.71
N PHE A 52 -10.00 -15.03 18.39
CA PHE A 52 -10.09 -16.33 17.73
C PHE A 52 -8.75 -17.07 17.66
N ALA A 53 -7.64 -16.36 17.51
CA ALA A 53 -6.30 -16.95 17.56
C ALA A 53 -6.00 -17.50 18.97
N ASP A 54 -6.41 -16.79 20.02
CA ASP A 54 -6.20 -17.19 21.41
C ASP A 54 -7.13 -18.34 21.86
N LYS A 55 -8.33 -18.45 21.26
CA LYS A 55 -9.36 -19.45 21.62
C LYS A 55 -9.46 -20.63 20.66
N GLY A 56 -8.65 -20.65 19.59
CA GLY A 56 -8.72 -21.60 18.49
C GLY A 56 -9.81 -21.25 17.47
N LEU A 57 -9.49 -21.37 16.17
CA LEU A 57 -10.47 -21.25 15.10
C LEU A 57 -11.46 -22.41 15.22
N ARG A 58 -12.75 -22.12 15.42
CA ARG A 58 -13.78 -23.13 15.75
C ARG A 58 -13.91 -24.29 14.73
N ASP A 59 -13.40 -24.12 13.51
CA ASP A 59 -13.55 -25.09 12.41
C ASP A 59 -12.22 -25.53 11.76
N HIS A 60 -11.06 -24.98 12.15
CA HIS A 60 -9.73 -25.35 11.63
C HIS A 60 -8.64 -25.10 12.69
N GLU A 61 -8.34 -26.10 13.52
CA GLU A 61 -7.33 -26.03 14.58
C GLU A 61 -5.91 -25.80 14.02
N GLU A 62 -5.69 -26.13 12.74
CA GLU A 62 -4.42 -25.95 12.03
C GLU A 62 -4.15 -24.52 11.51
N VAL A 63 -5.15 -23.63 11.49
CA VAL A 63 -5.00 -22.24 10.99
C VAL A 63 -4.93 -21.27 12.16
N VAL A 64 -3.73 -21.09 12.71
CA VAL A 64 -3.47 -20.12 13.77
C VAL A 64 -3.13 -18.76 13.14
N ALA A 65 -4.04 -17.79 13.25
CA ALA A 65 -3.80 -16.41 12.83
C ALA A 65 -2.85 -15.69 13.81
N TYR A 66 -1.55 -16.01 13.77
CA TYR A 66 -0.58 -15.61 14.79
C TYR A 66 -0.29 -14.09 14.85
N HIS A 67 -0.63 -13.33 13.81
CA HIS A 67 -0.42 -11.86 13.81
C HIS A 67 -1.30 -11.14 12.77
N PRO A 68 -2.59 -10.90 13.05
CA PRO A 68 -3.45 -10.19 12.12
C PRO A 68 -2.94 -8.75 11.92
N ARG A 69 -2.81 -8.34 10.65
CA ARG A 69 -2.43 -6.98 10.25
C ARG A 69 -3.46 -6.42 9.30
N ALA A 70 -3.72 -5.12 9.40
CA ALA A 70 -4.66 -4.41 8.53
C ALA A 70 -3.97 -3.25 7.82
N THR A 71 -4.12 -3.17 6.50
CA THR A 71 -3.57 -2.08 5.68
C THR A 71 -4.69 -1.22 5.10
N ILE A 72 -4.86 0.00 5.61
CA ILE A 72 -5.86 0.97 5.15
C ILE A 72 -5.26 1.76 3.99
N VAL A 73 -5.92 1.75 2.84
CA VAL A 73 -5.57 2.58 1.68
C VAL A 73 -6.56 3.73 1.61
N ILE A 74 -6.09 4.97 1.68
CA ILE A 74 -6.93 6.17 1.70
C ILE A 74 -6.16 7.42 1.24
N GLY A 75 -6.82 8.25 0.44
CA GLY A 75 -6.33 9.56 0.01
C GLY A 75 -5.07 9.56 -0.85
N ARG A 76 -4.65 10.75 -1.26
CA ARG A 76 -3.49 11.01 -2.10
C ARG A 76 -2.38 11.76 -1.37
N SER A 77 -1.13 11.47 -1.72
CA SER A 77 0.07 12.11 -1.16
C SER A 77 1.00 12.74 -2.19
N HIS A 78 0.57 12.90 -3.45
CA HIS A 78 1.43 13.43 -4.51
C HIS A 78 2.03 14.82 -4.20
N ASP A 79 1.26 15.69 -3.55
CA ASP A 79 1.69 17.07 -3.20
C ASP A 79 2.26 17.19 -1.77
N TRP A 80 2.56 16.08 -1.09
CA TRP A 80 3.02 16.15 0.29
C TRP A 80 4.45 16.61 0.43
N THR A 81 4.65 17.59 1.30
CA THR A 81 5.98 18.04 1.71
C THR A 81 6.69 16.97 2.52
N ASP A 82 8.02 17.06 2.61
CA ASP A 82 8.80 16.14 3.45
C ASP A 82 8.36 16.15 4.92
N GLU A 83 7.84 17.28 5.41
CA GLU A 83 7.31 17.38 6.76
C GLU A 83 6.05 16.52 6.94
N GLN A 84 5.12 16.58 5.98
CA GLN A 84 3.92 15.73 5.97
C GLN A 84 4.29 14.25 5.86
N GLN A 85 5.25 13.90 5.01
CA GLN A 85 5.73 12.52 4.88
C GLN A 85 6.35 12.00 6.18
N ARG A 86 7.22 12.79 6.84
CA ARG A 86 7.80 12.42 8.14
C ARG A 86 6.73 12.28 9.22
N ALA A 87 5.77 13.19 9.26
CA ALA A 87 4.66 13.11 10.20
C ALA A 87 3.78 11.87 9.98
N PHE A 88 3.44 11.58 8.73
CA PHE A 88 2.70 10.39 8.34
C PHE A 88 3.41 9.11 8.80
N HIS A 89 4.71 9.00 8.51
CA HIS A 89 5.52 7.87 8.94
C HIS A 89 5.53 7.74 10.48
N GLY A 90 5.68 8.86 11.19
CA GLY A 90 5.63 8.91 12.64
C GLY A 90 4.29 8.45 13.22
N LEU A 91 3.17 8.83 12.61
CA LEU A 91 1.84 8.40 13.02
C LEU A 91 1.62 6.91 12.75
N ASN A 92 2.04 6.41 11.59
CA ASN A 92 1.99 4.98 11.25
C ASN A 92 2.78 4.11 12.20
N ARG A 93 3.99 4.53 12.60
CA ARG A 93 4.83 3.77 13.54
C ARG A 93 4.19 3.58 14.92
N ARG A 94 3.28 4.48 15.30
CA ARG A 94 2.55 4.42 16.59
C ARG A 94 1.32 3.50 16.54
N MET A 95 0.89 3.07 15.36
CA MET A 95 -0.22 2.14 15.20
C MET A 95 0.28 0.70 15.16
N HIS A 96 -0.06 -0.07 16.19
CA HIS A 96 0.27 -1.50 16.25
C HIS A 96 -0.75 -2.32 15.45
N GLY A 97 -0.25 -3.10 14.49
CA GLY A 97 -1.07 -4.02 13.67
C GLY A 97 -1.91 -3.33 12.58
N ILE A 98 -1.98 -2.00 12.55
CA ILE A 98 -2.66 -1.21 11.52
C ILE A 98 -1.64 -0.33 10.81
N THR A 99 -1.65 -0.36 9.49
CA THR A 99 -0.84 0.52 8.65
C THR A 99 -1.78 1.31 7.75
N VAL A 100 -1.59 2.63 7.68
CA VAL A 100 -2.28 3.49 6.71
C VAL A 100 -1.30 3.78 5.58
N MET A 101 -1.77 3.72 4.35
CA MET A 101 -1.02 4.10 3.15
C MET A 101 -1.93 4.88 2.19
N THR A 102 -1.32 5.72 1.36
CA THR A 102 -2.03 6.45 0.30
C THR A 102 -1.97 5.66 -1.00
N TYR A 103 -2.72 6.12 -2.01
CA TYR A 103 -2.70 5.49 -3.33
C TYR A 103 -1.32 5.52 -3.99
N GLU A 104 -0.53 6.58 -3.81
CA GLU A 104 0.83 6.68 -4.36
C GLU A 104 1.78 5.69 -3.68
N HIS A 105 1.62 5.47 -2.36
CA HIS A 105 2.39 4.44 -1.67
C HIS A 105 2.06 3.04 -2.21
N LEU A 106 0.78 2.79 -2.54
CA LEU A 106 0.33 1.49 -3.07
C LEU A 106 0.83 1.30 -4.50
N LEU A 107 0.72 2.34 -5.33
CA LEU A 107 1.22 2.36 -6.70
C LEU A 107 2.72 2.07 -6.72
N ALA A 108 3.51 2.81 -5.93
CA ALA A 108 4.96 2.61 -5.85
C ALA A 108 5.35 1.23 -5.31
N GLN A 109 4.50 0.57 -4.50
CA GLN A 109 4.73 -0.83 -4.10
C GLN A 109 4.42 -1.80 -5.24
N GLY A 110 3.34 -1.56 -5.99
CA GLY A 110 2.95 -2.36 -7.15
C GLY A 110 3.97 -2.29 -8.29
N GLU A 111 4.46 -1.09 -8.61
CA GLU A 111 5.50 -0.87 -9.63
C GLU A 111 6.79 -1.62 -9.28
N ARG A 112 7.29 -1.44 -8.05
CA ARG A 112 8.48 -2.17 -7.57
C ARG A 112 8.29 -3.68 -7.61
N LEU A 113 7.11 -4.19 -7.24
CA LEU A 113 6.83 -5.62 -7.31
C LEU A 113 6.83 -6.11 -8.76
N SER A 114 6.23 -5.35 -9.66
CA SER A 114 6.17 -5.68 -11.09
C SER A 114 7.57 -5.71 -11.72
N GLU A 115 8.42 -4.74 -11.39
CA GLU A 115 9.83 -4.69 -11.82
C GLU A 115 10.62 -5.90 -11.33
N MET A 116 10.40 -6.32 -10.08
CA MET A 116 11.12 -7.48 -9.51
C MET A 116 10.63 -8.83 -10.07
N MET A 117 9.36 -8.93 -10.45
CA MET A 117 8.76 -10.19 -10.92
C MET A 117 8.86 -10.41 -12.42
N LEU A 118 9.09 -9.37 -13.20
CA LEU A 118 9.32 -9.47 -14.64
C LEU A 118 10.84 -9.56 -14.87
N PRO A 119 11.43 -10.76 -15.09
CA PRO A 119 12.75 -10.80 -15.69
C PRO A 119 12.66 -10.06 -17.02
N GLU A 120 13.58 -9.13 -17.25
CA GLU A 120 13.74 -8.34 -18.49
C GLU A 120 13.41 -9.22 -19.70
N PHE A 121 12.20 -9.12 -20.26
CA PHE A 121 11.87 -9.72 -21.55
C PHE A 121 12.54 -8.85 -22.62
N GLY A 122 13.87 -8.93 -22.74
CA GLY A 122 14.58 -8.05 -23.67
C GLY A 122 16.10 -8.09 -23.63
N GLU A 123 16.71 -9.21 -24.02
CA GLU A 123 17.84 -9.09 -24.95
C GLU A 123 17.50 -9.91 -26.19
N GLU A 124 16.94 -9.25 -27.20
CA GLU A 124 17.01 -9.80 -28.56
C GLU A 124 18.49 -10.00 -28.92
N PRO A 125 18.89 -11.16 -29.47
CA PRO A 125 20.27 -11.36 -29.85
C PRO A 125 20.62 -10.31 -30.90
N LYS A 126 21.50 -9.39 -30.50
CA LYS A 126 22.15 -8.41 -31.37
C LYS A 126 22.61 -9.16 -32.62
N ALA A 127 21.90 -8.92 -33.72
CA ALA A 127 22.15 -9.54 -35.00
C ALA A 127 23.66 -9.56 -35.23
N ALA A 128 24.21 -10.77 -35.42
CA ALA A 128 25.59 -10.95 -35.79
C ALA A 128 25.80 -10.20 -37.10
N ALA A 129 26.38 -9.01 -37.00
CA ALA A 129 26.90 -8.30 -38.16
C ALA A 129 27.97 -9.20 -38.75
N GLU A 130 27.62 -9.78 -39.89
CA GLU A 130 28.44 -10.60 -40.76
C GLU A 130 29.80 -9.90 -40.96
N ARG A 131 30.88 -10.54 -40.49
CA ARG A 131 32.23 -10.21 -40.94
C ARG A 131 32.46 -10.99 -42.23
N GLU A 132 31.90 -10.50 -43.32
CA GLU A 132 32.45 -10.72 -44.65
C GLU A 132 33.29 -9.48 -44.97
N ASP A 133 34.57 -9.51 -44.62
CA ASP A 133 35.63 -8.66 -45.20
C ASP A 133 36.95 -9.02 -44.51
N ASP A 134 37.51 -10.20 -44.81
CA ASP A 134 38.95 -10.45 -44.63
C ASP A 134 39.48 -11.49 -45.62
N LEU A 135 38.98 -11.44 -46.85
CA LEU A 135 39.66 -12.01 -48.02
C LEU A 135 40.49 -10.91 -48.69
N CYS A 136 41.63 -10.56 -48.10
CA CYS A 136 42.72 -9.94 -48.86
C CYS A 136 44.09 -10.19 -48.21
N VAL A 137 44.67 -11.35 -48.55
CA VAL A 137 46.07 -11.57 -48.96
C VAL A 137 47.22 -10.88 -48.17
N GLN A 138 48.16 -11.65 -47.62
CA GLN A 138 49.55 -11.81 -48.16
C GLN A 138 50.59 -12.30 -47.12
N TRP A 139 51.27 -13.40 -47.51
CA TRP A 139 52.53 -14.02 -47.04
C TRP A 139 52.52 -14.87 -45.77
#